data_AF-A0A849FHH9-F1
#
_entry.id   AF-A0A849FHH9-F1
#
_cell.length_a   1.000
_cell.length_b   1.000
_cell.length_c   1.000
_cell.angle_alpha   90.00
_cell.angle_beta   90.00
_cell.angle_gamma   90.00
#
_symmetry.space_group_name_H-M   'P 1'
#
loop_
_entity.id
_entity.type
_entity.pdbx_description
1 polymer ?
#
loop_
_entity_poly.entity_id
_entity_poly.type
_entity_poly.pdbx_seq_one_letter_code
_entity_poly.pdbx_strand_id
1 'polypeptide(L)'
;MKKVWKVLKYLLLGIIAILIIGVAVVYFSKKSESNSNMELLGEEAPTLTSSGVSYRDLNKNGQMDIYENPNASIDQRANDLVSQMNLEEKAGSMYVNMIGTTPDGEPMETPILSTDPIALMMSMMLPTNSEMIARKKMNSFNILASLDADKMAKYNNLIQKMAERTRLGIPITIATDPRHGTESNPGAGLYTSAFSQWPSSFGLAATRDTVLVREFGDIARQEYNAVGIRLALHPMADLATEPRWGRSNGTFGEDAHLSAIMTKAYVLGFQGDSLDQNSVACMTKHFSGGGPQKDGEDAHFPYGKEQVYPGNNFDYHVIPFTEGAFEANTAQIMPYYGIPVGQTSEEVAFAFNKDIIQGLLRDSLNFQGVVCTDWNIISKSRMGEGRAWGVEHLSPKLRIKKTLDAG
;
A
#
# COMPACT_ATOMS: atom_id res chain seq x y z
N MET A 1 9.44 -15.89 54.66
CA MET A 1 9.01 -14.68 53.90
C MET A 1 10.16 -13.84 53.36
N LYS A 2 11.09 -13.29 54.17
CA LYS A 2 12.20 -12.42 53.67
C LYS A 2 13.15 -13.08 52.64
N LYS A 3 13.48 -14.37 52.80
CA LYS A 3 14.33 -15.11 51.85
C LYS A 3 13.67 -15.31 50.48
N VAL A 4 12.37 -15.56 50.44
CA VAL A 4 11.59 -15.75 49.20
C VAL A 4 11.55 -14.45 48.39
N TRP A 5 11.29 -13.31 49.03
CA TRP A 5 11.34 -12.00 48.39
C TRP A 5 12.72 -11.65 47.81
N LYS A 6 13.81 -12.07 48.47
CA LYS A 6 15.17 -11.86 47.97
C LYS A 6 15.43 -12.69 46.70
N VAL A 7 14.97 -13.94 46.64
CA VAL A 7 15.08 -14.80 45.45
C VAL A 7 14.23 -14.25 44.30
N LEU A 8 12.98 -13.87 44.56
CA LEU A 8 12.10 -13.25 43.56
C LEU A 8 12.69 -11.95 42.99
N LYS A 9 13.34 -11.12 43.83
CA LYS A 9 14.04 -9.91 43.37
C LYS A 9 15.18 -10.23 42.41
N TYR A 10 16.01 -11.22 42.71
CA TYR A 10 17.12 -11.59 41.82
C TYR A 10 16.63 -12.24 40.52
N LEU A 11 15.56 -13.04 40.57
CA LEU A 11 14.93 -13.59 39.37
C LEU A 11 14.39 -12.46 38.48
N LEU A 12 13.69 -11.48 39.07
CA LEU A 12 13.19 -10.32 38.33
C LEU A 12 14.33 -9.49 37.72
N LEU A 13 15.40 -9.21 38.48
CA LEU A 13 16.58 -8.51 37.97
C LEU A 13 17.27 -9.30 36.84
N GLY A 14 17.33 -10.63 36.95
CA GLY A 14 17.85 -11.50 35.89
C GLY A 14 17.03 -11.44 34.61
N ILE A 15 15.70 -11.48 34.72
CA ILE A 15 14.78 -11.33 33.58
C ILE A 15 14.96 -9.96 32.92
N ILE A 16 15.01 -8.88 33.72
CA ILE A 16 15.24 -7.52 33.21
C ILE A 16 16.58 -7.43 32.49
N ALA A 17 17.66 -7.98 33.06
CA ALA A 17 18.97 -8.00 32.42
C ALA A 17 18.96 -8.74 31.07
N ILE A 18 18.30 -9.91 31.00
CA ILE A 18 18.15 -10.67 29.75
C ILE A 18 17.36 -9.87 28.71
N LEU A 19 16.28 -9.19 29.11
CA LEU A 19 15.51 -8.34 28.21
C LEU A 19 16.33 -7.16 27.69
N ILE A 20 17.08 -6.48 28.56
CA ILE A 20 17.96 -5.37 28.16
C ILE A 20 19.04 -5.86 27.19
N ILE A 21 19.67 -7.00 27.47
CA ILE A 21 20.66 -7.60 26.57
C ILE A 21 20.01 -7.96 25.23
N GLY A 22 18.82 -8.57 25.24
CA GLY A 22 18.08 -8.92 24.02
C GLY A 22 17.76 -7.70 23.16
N VAL A 23 17.25 -6.62 23.77
CA VAL A 23 16.98 -5.35 23.07
C VAL A 23 18.28 -4.74 22.53
N ALA A 24 19.36 -4.74 23.32
CA ALA A 24 20.65 -4.23 22.89
C ALA A 24 21.21 -5.01 21.69
N VAL A 25 21.15 -6.35 21.72
CA VAL A 25 21.59 -7.20 20.60
C VAL A 25 20.82 -6.88 19.32
N VAL A 26 19.49 -6.78 19.40
CA VAL A 26 18.68 -6.42 18.23
C VAL A 26 19.01 -5.01 17.72
N TYR A 27 19.17 -4.05 18.64
CA TYR A 27 19.53 -2.68 18.29
C TYR A 27 20.87 -2.59 17.55
N PHE A 28 21.93 -3.18 18.12
CA PHE A 28 23.26 -3.16 17.50
C PHE A 28 23.32 -3.98 16.21
N SER A 29 22.59 -5.10 16.13
CA SER A 29 22.46 -5.87 14.89
C SER A 29 21.84 -5.04 13.77
N LYS A 30 20.70 -4.39 14.03
CA LYS A 30 20.03 -3.53 13.04
C LYS A 30 20.88 -2.33 12.67
N LYS A 31 21.58 -1.72 13.63
CA LYS A 31 22.51 -0.63 13.35
C LYS A 31 23.67 -1.07 12.45
N SER A 32 24.27 -2.23 12.71
CA SER A 32 25.33 -2.78 11.87
C SER A 32 24.83 -3.11 10.46
N GLU A 33 23.63 -3.69 10.36
CA GLU A 33 22.98 -3.99 9.07
C GLU A 33 22.69 -2.71 8.29
N SER A 34 22.10 -1.70 8.93
CA SER A 34 21.84 -0.39 8.35
C SER A 34 23.11 0.25 7.81
N ASN A 35 24.21 0.28 8.58
CA ASN A 35 25.48 0.81 8.10
C ASN A 35 25.95 0.10 6.82
N SER A 36 25.89 -1.23 6.78
CA SER A 36 26.26 -2.01 5.60
C SER A 36 25.32 -1.78 4.41
N ASN A 37 24.03 -1.53 4.66
CA ASN A 37 23.07 -1.20 3.61
C ASN A 37 23.37 0.19 3.01
N MET A 38 23.71 1.15 3.86
CA MET A 38 24.01 2.53 3.44
C MET A 38 25.29 2.61 2.61
N GLU A 39 26.25 1.70 2.81
CA GLU A 39 27.46 1.55 1.97
C GLU A 39 27.15 1.11 0.52
N LEU A 40 25.96 0.50 0.27
CA LEU A 40 25.53 0.13 -1.08
C LEU A 40 24.96 1.31 -1.88
N LEU A 41 24.69 2.43 -1.21
CA LEU A 41 24.14 3.63 -1.84
C LEU A 41 25.28 4.56 -2.29
N GLY A 42 25.14 5.12 -3.49
CA GLY A 42 26.09 6.08 -4.04
C GLY A 42 25.89 7.49 -3.49
N GLU A 43 26.38 8.46 -4.26
CA GLU A 43 26.18 9.89 -4.00
C GLU A 43 24.77 10.37 -4.36
N GLU A 44 24.36 11.52 -3.80
CA GLU A 44 23.12 12.22 -4.18
C GLU A 44 23.14 12.57 -5.68
N ALA A 45 22.00 12.45 -6.36
CA ALA A 45 21.92 12.67 -7.81
C ALA A 45 22.11 14.16 -8.14
N PRO A 46 23.11 14.57 -8.94
CA PRO A 46 23.32 15.98 -9.23
C PRO A 46 22.20 16.54 -10.12
N THR A 47 22.03 17.86 -10.09
CA THR A 47 21.22 18.56 -11.09
C THR A 47 22.14 19.08 -12.19
N LEU A 48 21.88 18.67 -13.43
CA LEU A 48 22.65 19.07 -14.59
C LEU A 48 21.78 19.87 -15.56
N THR A 49 22.42 20.55 -16.51
CA THR A 49 21.74 21.26 -17.59
C THR A 49 22.32 20.83 -18.93
N SER A 50 21.47 20.35 -19.82
CA SER A 50 21.85 19.99 -21.19
C SER A 50 20.85 20.60 -22.17
N SER A 51 21.36 21.29 -23.19
CA SER A 51 20.53 21.93 -24.23
C SER A 51 19.41 22.84 -23.69
N GLY A 52 19.67 23.53 -22.57
CA GLY A 52 18.69 24.43 -21.93
C GLY A 52 17.64 23.73 -21.04
N VAL A 53 17.70 22.41 -20.89
CA VAL A 53 16.82 21.64 -20.01
C VAL A 53 17.56 21.27 -18.72
N SER A 54 16.99 21.63 -17.57
CA SER A 54 17.47 21.21 -16.26
C SER A 54 16.87 19.85 -15.90
N TYR A 55 17.71 18.90 -15.47
CA TYR A 55 17.27 17.56 -15.10
C TYR A 55 18.10 17.01 -13.92
N ARG A 56 17.56 15.99 -13.24
CA ARG A 56 18.29 15.23 -12.23
C ARG A 56 18.97 14.05 -12.93
N ASP A 57 20.29 13.96 -12.83
CA ASP A 57 21.08 12.82 -13.32
C ASP A 57 20.98 11.67 -12.30
N LEU A 58 19.84 10.97 -12.37
CA LEU A 58 19.40 9.95 -11.41
C LEU A 58 20.28 8.70 -11.44
N ASN A 59 20.92 8.38 -12.56
CA ASN A 59 21.88 7.27 -12.63
C ASN A 59 23.36 7.72 -12.52
N LYS A 60 23.60 9.03 -12.41
CA LYS A 60 24.93 9.65 -12.19
C LYS A 60 25.91 9.35 -13.32
N ASN A 61 25.45 9.34 -14.57
CA ASN A 61 26.28 9.05 -15.74
C ASN A 61 26.74 10.31 -16.50
N GLY A 62 26.32 11.52 -16.06
CA GLY A 62 26.71 12.79 -16.65
C GLY A 62 26.02 13.14 -17.97
N GLN A 63 25.03 12.36 -18.41
CA GLN A 63 24.22 12.61 -19.60
C GLN A 63 22.72 12.61 -19.25
N MET A 64 21.87 13.14 -20.13
CA MET A 64 20.42 13.13 -19.92
C MET A 64 19.84 11.91 -20.63
N ASP A 65 19.56 10.86 -19.89
CA ASP A 65 18.88 9.69 -20.44
C ASP A 65 17.40 9.97 -20.69
N ILE A 66 16.74 9.13 -21.49
CA ILE A 66 15.34 9.36 -21.89
C ILE A 66 14.45 9.38 -20.65
N TYR A 67 14.65 8.48 -19.69
CA TYR A 67 13.84 8.43 -18.46
C TYR A 67 13.97 9.66 -17.56
N GLU A 68 15.07 10.41 -17.69
CA GLU A 68 15.34 11.65 -16.95
C GLU A 68 14.86 12.89 -17.69
N ASN A 69 14.66 12.79 -19.01
CA ASN A 69 14.21 13.89 -19.85
C ASN A 69 12.75 14.26 -19.55
N PRO A 70 12.47 15.46 -19.00
CA PRO A 70 11.11 15.88 -18.67
C PRO A 70 10.22 16.11 -19.90
N ASN A 71 10.81 16.27 -21.09
CA ASN A 71 10.07 16.48 -22.35
C ASN A 71 9.75 15.18 -23.10
N ALA A 72 10.29 14.03 -22.65
CA ALA A 72 9.96 12.73 -23.23
C ALA A 72 8.58 12.26 -22.72
N SER A 73 7.87 11.51 -23.56
CA SER A 73 6.59 10.90 -23.15
C SER A 73 6.78 9.91 -22.00
N ILE A 74 5.76 9.71 -21.18
CA ILE A 74 5.80 8.78 -20.06
C ILE A 74 6.19 7.36 -20.52
N ASP A 75 5.64 6.90 -21.65
CA ASP A 75 5.95 5.58 -22.20
C ASP A 75 7.41 5.45 -22.63
N GLN A 76 7.99 6.49 -23.25
CA GLN A 76 9.41 6.49 -23.58
C GLN A 76 10.27 6.44 -22.32
N ARG A 77 9.91 7.20 -21.29
CA ARG A 77 10.63 7.24 -20.01
C ARG A 77 10.56 5.91 -19.28
N ALA A 78 9.38 5.31 -19.20
CA ALA A 78 9.17 4.02 -18.57
C ALA A 78 9.92 2.90 -19.29
N ASN A 79 9.84 2.85 -20.62
CA ASN A 79 10.53 1.83 -21.43
C ASN A 79 12.05 1.96 -21.31
N ASP A 80 12.60 3.17 -21.38
CA ASP A 80 14.02 3.41 -21.19
C ASP A 80 14.47 2.97 -19.79
N LEU A 81 13.76 3.39 -18.73
CA LEU A 81 14.06 2.99 -17.36
C LEU A 81 14.06 1.45 -17.19
N VAL A 82 13.00 0.78 -17.63
CA VAL A 82 12.86 -0.68 -17.53
C VAL A 82 13.95 -1.42 -18.33
N SER A 83 14.39 -0.86 -19.45
CA SER A 83 15.50 -1.41 -20.25
C SER A 83 16.83 -1.34 -19.50
N GLN A 84 17.01 -0.32 -18.66
CA GLN A 84 18.21 -0.12 -17.85
C GLN A 84 18.18 -0.90 -16.54
N MET A 85 17.00 -1.32 -16.05
CA MET A 85 16.86 -2.06 -14.79
C MET A 85 17.42 -3.48 -14.86
N ASN A 86 18.15 -3.87 -13.82
CA ASN A 86 18.52 -5.26 -13.58
C ASN A 86 17.33 -6.06 -12.98
N LEU A 87 17.50 -7.38 -12.83
CA LEU A 87 16.42 -8.25 -12.36
C LEU A 87 15.98 -7.94 -10.92
N GLU A 88 16.91 -7.54 -10.05
CA GLU A 88 16.63 -7.21 -8.64
C GLU A 88 15.82 -5.92 -8.53
N GLU A 89 16.14 -4.91 -9.34
CA GLU A 89 15.38 -3.66 -9.44
C GLU A 89 13.98 -3.90 -10.01
N LYS A 90 13.86 -4.76 -11.04
CA LYS A 90 12.55 -5.16 -11.58
C LYS A 90 11.73 -5.85 -10.50
N ALA A 91 12.29 -6.84 -9.81
CA ALA A 91 11.61 -7.52 -8.72
C ALA A 91 11.24 -6.56 -7.58
N GLY A 92 12.16 -5.69 -7.15
CA GLY A 92 11.93 -4.71 -6.09
C GLY A 92 10.80 -3.72 -6.41
N SER A 93 10.67 -3.31 -7.68
CA SER A 93 9.59 -2.43 -8.14
C SER A 93 8.20 -3.07 -8.15
N MET A 94 8.11 -4.39 -7.97
CA MET A 94 6.85 -5.14 -7.91
C MET A 94 6.33 -5.34 -6.48
N TYR A 95 6.96 -4.72 -5.48
CA TYR A 95 6.53 -4.80 -4.09
C TYR A 95 6.02 -3.45 -3.59
N VAL A 96 4.88 -3.51 -2.89
CA VAL A 96 4.44 -2.47 -1.95
C VAL A 96 4.53 -3.07 -0.55
N ASN A 97 5.35 -2.50 0.33
CA ASN A 97 5.53 -3.01 1.69
C ASN A 97 5.34 -1.92 2.75
N MET A 98 5.12 -2.31 3.99
CA MET A 98 5.05 -1.36 5.10
C MET A 98 6.43 -0.77 5.38
N ILE A 99 6.50 0.54 5.58
CA ILE A 99 7.72 1.25 5.96
C ILE A 99 7.54 2.05 7.25
N GLY A 100 8.60 2.07 8.07
CA GLY A 100 8.62 2.80 9.33
C GLY A 100 9.33 4.15 9.24
N THR A 101 9.03 4.99 10.22
CA THR A 101 9.69 6.27 10.52
C THR A 101 9.85 6.40 12.03
N THR A 102 10.82 7.21 12.46
CA THR A 102 10.91 7.63 13.86
C THR A 102 9.83 8.68 14.20
N PRO A 103 9.57 8.94 15.50
CA PRO A 103 8.67 10.02 15.92
C PRO A 103 9.09 11.43 15.46
N ASP A 104 10.36 11.61 15.08
CA ASP A 104 10.93 12.88 14.62
C ASP A 104 10.96 13.02 13.09
N GLY A 105 10.30 12.09 12.37
CA GLY A 105 10.25 12.09 10.90
C GLY A 105 11.57 11.69 10.24
N GLU A 106 12.34 10.80 10.86
CA GLU A 106 13.58 10.26 10.29
C GLU A 106 13.38 8.83 9.76
N PRO A 107 14.17 8.39 8.75
CA PRO A 107 14.26 6.98 8.38
C PRO A 107 14.53 6.08 9.59
N MET A 108 13.80 4.98 9.72
CA MET A 108 13.92 4.07 10.84
C MET A 108 15.03 3.05 10.58
N GLU A 109 16.25 3.44 10.93
CA GLU A 109 17.45 2.62 10.77
C GLU A 109 17.79 1.77 12.01
N THR A 110 17.18 2.08 13.15
CA THR A 110 17.33 1.34 14.40
C THR A 110 16.00 1.25 15.14
N PRO A 111 15.81 0.25 16.02
CA PRO A 111 14.64 0.18 16.89
C PRO A 111 14.42 1.47 17.69
N ILE A 112 13.16 1.85 17.84
CA ILE A 112 12.74 3.01 18.63
C ILE A 112 12.62 2.54 20.09
N LEU A 113 13.50 3.06 20.94
CA LEU A 113 13.44 2.79 22.38
C LEU A 113 12.29 3.58 23.00
N SER A 114 11.10 2.96 23.01
CA SER A 114 9.87 3.54 23.55
C SER A 114 9.40 2.82 24.82
N THR A 115 8.78 3.58 25.72
CA THR A 115 8.02 3.02 26.84
C THR A 115 6.67 2.44 26.40
N ASP A 116 6.19 2.78 25.21
CA ASP A 116 5.08 2.10 24.56
C ASP A 116 5.54 0.73 24.02
N PRO A 117 5.06 -0.39 24.59
CA PRO A 117 5.46 -1.72 24.16
C PRO A 117 5.12 -2.03 22.70
N ILE A 118 4.03 -1.46 22.16
CA ILE A 118 3.62 -1.69 20.78
C ILE A 118 4.57 -0.98 19.82
N ALA A 119 4.88 0.30 20.07
CA ALA A 119 5.85 1.05 19.29
C ALA A 119 7.24 0.38 19.31
N LEU A 120 7.71 -0.06 20.49
CA LEU A 120 8.98 -0.79 20.60
C LEU A 120 8.94 -2.08 19.78
N MET A 121 7.92 -2.92 19.97
CA MET A 121 7.77 -4.18 19.26
C MET A 121 7.73 -3.99 17.73
N MET A 122 6.93 -3.04 17.24
CA MET A 122 6.81 -2.75 15.81
C MET A 122 8.15 -2.28 15.22
N SER A 123 8.87 -1.39 15.92
CA SER A 123 10.17 -0.90 15.47
C SER A 123 11.25 -2.00 15.44
N MET A 124 11.14 -3.02 16.28
CA MET A 124 12.02 -4.19 16.25
C MET A 124 11.67 -5.17 15.13
N MET A 125 10.40 -5.22 14.71
CA MET A 125 9.90 -6.16 13.71
C MET A 125 10.07 -5.66 12.27
N LEU A 126 9.92 -4.36 12.04
CA LEU A 126 10.01 -3.78 10.71
C LEU A 126 11.45 -3.82 10.18
N PRO A 127 11.66 -4.10 8.88
CA PRO A 127 12.93 -3.88 8.20
C PRO A 127 13.41 -2.43 8.33
N THR A 128 14.71 -2.20 8.22
CA THR A 128 15.22 -0.82 8.11
C THR A 128 14.88 -0.24 6.73
N ASN A 129 14.78 1.09 6.63
CA ASN A 129 14.50 1.74 5.35
C ASN A 129 15.63 1.45 4.34
N SER A 130 16.88 1.51 4.81
CA SER A 130 18.06 1.14 4.01
C SER A 130 18.04 -0.31 3.51
N GLU A 131 17.53 -1.27 4.28
CA GLU A 131 17.40 -2.68 3.82
C GLU A 131 16.44 -2.76 2.63
N MET A 132 15.28 -2.12 2.75
CA MET A 132 14.25 -2.17 1.71
C MET A 132 14.67 -1.43 0.45
N ILE A 133 15.29 -0.26 0.57
CA ILE A 133 15.67 0.58 -0.56
C ILE A 133 17.00 0.09 -1.18
N ALA A 134 18.07 -0.01 -0.37
CA ALA A 134 19.40 -0.28 -0.88
C ALA A 134 19.60 -1.75 -1.27
N ARG A 135 19.12 -2.71 -0.44
CA ARG A 135 19.27 -4.14 -0.74
C ARG A 135 18.13 -4.70 -1.56
N LYS A 136 16.88 -4.47 -1.15
CA LYS A 136 15.71 -5.07 -1.81
C LYS A 136 15.19 -4.30 -3.02
N LYS A 137 15.78 -3.14 -3.33
CA LYS A 137 15.46 -2.30 -4.49
C LYS A 137 13.97 -1.92 -4.57
N MET A 138 13.29 -1.87 -3.42
CA MET A 138 11.89 -1.51 -3.34
C MET A 138 11.73 0.01 -3.48
N ASN A 139 10.71 0.43 -4.20
CA ASN A 139 10.43 1.85 -4.46
C ASN A 139 8.98 2.24 -4.13
N SER A 140 8.17 1.37 -3.54
CA SER A 140 6.79 1.65 -3.19
C SER A 140 6.49 1.15 -1.78
N PHE A 141 5.94 2.00 -0.92
CA PHE A 141 5.71 1.65 0.48
C PHE A 141 4.42 2.23 1.04
N ASN A 142 3.73 1.47 1.90
CA ASN A 142 2.65 1.98 2.74
C ASN A 142 3.22 2.55 4.03
N ILE A 143 2.96 3.83 4.32
CA ILE A 143 3.43 4.47 5.55
C ILE A 143 2.43 4.24 6.69
N LEU A 144 2.89 3.61 7.77
CA LEU A 144 2.07 3.28 8.94
C LEU A 144 2.03 4.39 10.00
N ALA A 145 2.80 5.46 9.81
CA ALA A 145 2.96 6.49 10.82
C ALA A 145 1.88 7.57 10.71
N SER A 146 1.40 7.97 11.89
CA SER A 146 0.51 9.10 12.11
C SER A 146 1.28 10.12 12.94
N LEU A 147 1.83 11.13 12.26
CA LEU A 147 2.69 12.18 12.84
C LEU A 147 2.16 13.56 12.42
N ASP A 148 2.74 14.60 12.99
CA ASP A 148 2.52 15.98 12.52
C ASP A 148 2.99 16.14 11.07
N ALA A 149 2.36 17.06 10.32
CA ALA A 149 2.60 17.22 8.89
C ALA A 149 4.07 17.54 8.54
N ASP A 150 4.74 18.35 9.36
CA ASP A 150 6.15 18.72 9.18
C ASP A 150 7.08 17.49 9.27
N LYS A 151 6.80 16.59 10.21
CA LYS A 151 7.57 15.33 10.38
C LYS A 151 7.32 14.36 9.22
N MET A 152 6.09 14.24 8.73
CA MET A 152 5.79 13.41 7.56
C MET A 152 6.46 13.96 6.30
N ALA A 153 6.39 15.28 6.07
CA ALA A 153 7.07 15.93 4.96
C ALA A 153 8.60 15.79 5.05
N LYS A 154 9.17 15.96 6.25
CA LYS A 154 10.60 15.73 6.52
C LYS A 154 11.01 14.31 6.17
N TYR A 155 10.25 13.32 6.65
CA TYR A 155 10.50 11.91 6.34
C TYR A 155 10.48 11.65 4.84
N ASN A 156 9.48 12.16 4.12
CA ASN A 156 9.41 12.02 2.67
C ASN A 156 10.67 12.61 2.00
N ASN A 157 11.11 13.81 2.37
CA ASN A 157 12.31 14.41 1.78
C ASN A 157 13.57 13.55 2.02
N LEU A 158 13.70 12.98 3.22
CA LEU A 158 14.83 12.11 3.57
C LEU A 158 14.80 10.77 2.84
N ILE A 159 13.62 10.17 2.66
CA ILE A 159 13.49 8.90 1.93
C ILE A 159 13.75 9.06 0.43
N GLN A 160 13.32 10.19 -0.16
CA GLN A 160 13.65 10.50 -1.56
C GLN A 160 15.17 10.71 -1.75
N LYS A 161 15.82 11.41 -0.81
CA LYS A 161 17.29 11.55 -0.79
C LYS A 161 18.01 10.21 -0.67
N MET A 162 17.47 9.27 0.08
CA MET A 162 18.02 7.91 0.13
C MET A 162 17.84 7.19 -1.20
N ALA A 163 16.69 7.35 -1.86
CA ALA A 163 16.35 6.66 -3.09
C ALA A 163 17.13 7.15 -4.31
N GLU A 164 17.39 8.45 -4.44
CA GLU A 164 18.19 9.00 -5.54
C GLU A 164 19.65 8.48 -5.54
N ARG A 165 20.13 8.03 -4.38
CA ARG A 165 21.46 7.41 -4.22
C ARG A 165 21.50 5.94 -4.70
N THR A 166 20.36 5.33 -4.99
CA THR A 166 20.31 4.01 -5.63
C THR A 166 20.82 4.12 -7.08
N ARG A 167 21.16 2.98 -7.71
CA ARG A 167 21.81 2.98 -9.03
C ARG A 167 21.06 3.78 -10.10
N LEU A 168 19.74 3.65 -10.19
CA LEU A 168 18.90 4.35 -11.17
C LEU A 168 18.08 5.51 -10.57
N GLY A 169 18.28 5.81 -9.28
CA GLY A 169 17.60 6.93 -8.61
C GLY A 169 16.07 6.89 -8.70
N ILE A 170 15.46 5.70 -8.79
CA ILE A 170 14.01 5.56 -8.94
C ILE A 170 13.33 6.10 -7.67
N PRO A 171 12.42 7.09 -7.78
CA PRO A 171 11.82 7.74 -6.61
C PRO A 171 10.92 6.78 -5.84
N ILE A 172 10.70 7.11 -4.57
CA ILE A 172 9.81 6.33 -3.70
C ILE A 172 8.37 6.80 -3.87
N THR A 173 7.45 5.87 -4.05
CA THR A 173 6.00 6.10 -3.90
C THR A 173 5.59 5.80 -2.48
N ILE A 174 5.20 6.84 -1.74
CA ILE A 174 4.60 6.68 -0.41
C ILE A 174 3.08 6.56 -0.56
N ALA A 175 2.56 5.43 -0.10
CA ALA A 175 1.16 5.05 -0.13
C ALA A 175 0.54 5.12 1.27
N THR A 176 -0.78 5.22 1.33
CA THR A 176 -1.52 5.14 2.60
C THR A 176 -2.86 4.45 2.45
N ASP A 177 -3.26 3.69 3.47
CA ASP A 177 -4.68 3.41 3.75
C ASP A 177 -5.43 4.72 4.08
N PRO A 178 -6.77 4.75 3.99
CA PRO A 178 -7.55 5.97 4.26
C PRO A 178 -7.15 6.64 5.57
N ARG A 179 -7.03 7.97 5.56
CA ARG A 179 -6.74 8.78 6.76
C ARG A 179 -7.83 9.78 7.12
N HIS A 180 -8.71 10.05 6.18
CA HIS A 180 -9.90 10.89 6.35
C HIS A 180 -11.13 10.01 6.61
N GLY A 181 -11.94 10.40 7.59
CA GLY A 181 -13.23 9.74 7.85
C GLY A 181 -13.13 8.27 8.25
N THR A 182 -12.01 7.92 8.88
CA THR A 182 -11.75 6.58 9.40
C THR A 182 -11.43 6.64 10.89
N GLU A 183 -11.90 5.63 11.62
CA GLU A 183 -11.42 5.38 12.97
C GLU A 183 -10.02 4.76 12.90
N SER A 184 -9.24 4.84 13.98
CA SER A 184 -7.93 4.19 14.02
C SER A 184 -8.11 2.67 14.03
N ASN A 185 -8.02 2.05 12.85
CA ASN A 185 -8.09 0.60 12.65
C ASN A 185 -6.80 0.13 11.96
N PRO A 186 -5.78 -0.29 12.73
CA PRO A 186 -4.51 -0.76 12.18
C PRO A 186 -4.72 -1.88 11.14
N GLY A 187 -4.60 -1.54 9.85
CA GLY A 187 -4.78 -2.46 8.72
C GLY A 187 -5.95 -2.14 7.78
N ALA A 188 -6.83 -1.18 8.12
CA ALA A 188 -7.92 -0.75 7.23
C ALA A 188 -8.07 0.78 7.13
N GLY A 189 -7.50 1.53 8.09
CA GLY A 189 -7.50 3.00 8.09
C GLY A 189 -6.64 3.55 9.23
N LEU A 190 -6.07 4.73 9.03
CA LEU A 190 -5.13 5.34 9.96
C LEU A 190 -5.53 6.78 10.27
N TYR A 191 -6.22 6.97 11.39
CA TYR A 191 -6.50 8.31 11.90
C TYR A 191 -5.20 9.13 12.05
N THR A 192 -5.18 10.30 11.42
CA THR A 192 -4.04 11.23 11.45
C THR A 192 -4.54 12.61 11.79
N SER A 193 -4.19 13.11 12.99
CA SER A 193 -4.67 14.40 13.50
C SER A 193 -4.25 15.60 12.66
N ALA A 194 -3.22 15.45 11.83
CA ALA A 194 -2.78 16.48 10.91
C ALA A 194 -3.70 16.67 9.69
N PHE A 195 -4.67 15.76 9.46
CA PHE A 195 -5.57 15.78 8.31
C PHE A 195 -7.00 16.09 8.73
N SER A 196 -7.74 16.74 7.82
CA SER A 196 -9.15 17.07 8.03
C SER A 196 -9.98 15.80 8.24
N GLN A 197 -11.02 15.90 9.07
CA GLN A 197 -11.89 14.76 9.37
C GLN A 197 -13.22 14.94 8.66
N TRP A 198 -13.64 13.87 7.99
CA TRP A 198 -14.81 13.82 7.12
C TRP A 198 -15.71 12.66 7.55
N PRO A 199 -16.97 12.60 7.08
CA PRO A 199 -17.74 11.37 7.17
C PRO A 199 -17.01 10.21 6.48
N SER A 200 -17.31 8.97 6.87
CA SER A 200 -16.89 7.79 6.11
C SER A 200 -17.43 7.83 4.68
N SER A 201 -16.92 6.99 3.77
CA SER A 201 -17.48 6.83 2.43
C SER A 201 -19.00 6.57 2.47
N PHE A 202 -19.46 5.83 3.47
CA PHE A 202 -20.88 5.54 3.67
C PHE A 202 -21.68 6.80 4.05
N GLY A 203 -21.11 7.64 4.92
CA GLY A 203 -21.66 8.95 5.26
C GLY A 203 -21.66 9.93 4.08
N LEU A 204 -20.60 9.93 3.26
CA LEU A 204 -20.53 10.71 2.03
C LEU A 204 -21.60 10.26 1.03
N ALA A 205 -21.80 8.95 0.84
CA ALA A 205 -22.84 8.42 -0.03
C ALA A 205 -24.26 8.85 0.39
N ALA A 206 -24.51 8.95 1.70
CA ALA A 206 -25.80 9.39 2.23
C ALA A 206 -26.19 10.81 1.78
N THR A 207 -25.22 11.65 1.41
CA THR A 207 -25.47 13.00 0.87
C THR A 207 -26.04 12.97 -0.55
N ARG A 208 -25.74 11.91 -1.32
CA ARG A 208 -26.02 11.80 -2.76
C ARG A 208 -25.45 12.96 -3.58
N ASP A 209 -24.39 13.61 -3.09
CA ASP A 209 -23.76 14.76 -3.71
C ASP A 209 -22.35 14.42 -4.23
N THR A 210 -22.25 14.21 -5.54
CA THR A 210 -20.97 13.92 -6.20
C THR A 210 -20.04 15.13 -6.27
N VAL A 211 -20.57 16.35 -6.22
CA VAL A 211 -19.76 17.57 -6.19
C VAL A 211 -19.04 17.64 -4.85
N LEU A 212 -19.76 17.40 -3.76
CA LEU A 212 -19.17 17.32 -2.41
C LEU A 212 -18.12 16.21 -2.28
N VAL A 213 -18.37 15.03 -2.86
CA VAL A 213 -17.38 13.94 -2.84
C VAL A 213 -16.11 14.30 -3.63
N ARG A 214 -16.24 14.97 -4.77
CA ARG A 214 -15.08 15.44 -5.54
C ARG A 214 -14.31 16.53 -4.78
N GLU A 215 -15.01 17.46 -4.13
CA GLU A 215 -14.41 18.50 -3.29
C GLU A 215 -13.64 17.89 -2.11
N PHE A 216 -14.24 16.92 -1.41
CA PHE A 216 -13.56 16.14 -0.39
C PHE A 216 -12.26 15.51 -0.92
N GLY A 217 -12.34 14.83 -2.06
CA GLY A 217 -11.18 14.19 -2.67
C GLY A 217 -10.06 15.19 -3.02
N ASP A 218 -10.42 16.38 -3.49
CA ASP A 218 -9.46 17.45 -3.80
C ASP A 218 -8.77 18.00 -2.54
N ILE A 219 -9.51 18.21 -1.45
CA ILE A 219 -8.95 18.65 -0.17
C ILE A 219 -7.99 17.58 0.38
N ALA A 220 -8.41 16.32 0.39
CA ALA A 220 -7.59 15.21 0.85
C ALA A 220 -6.33 15.01 0.00
N ARG A 221 -6.42 15.18 -1.33
CA ARG A 221 -5.30 15.18 -2.27
C ARG A 221 -4.26 16.25 -1.91
N GLN A 222 -4.69 17.48 -1.63
CA GLN A 222 -3.80 18.57 -1.25
C GLN A 222 -3.06 18.28 0.06
N GLU A 223 -3.77 17.74 1.05
CA GLU A 223 -3.20 17.35 2.34
C GLU A 223 -2.16 16.22 2.20
N TYR A 224 -2.46 15.19 1.40
CA TYR A 224 -1.53 14.10 1.12
C TYR A 224 -0.28 14.58 0.38
N ASN A 225 -0.43 15.41 -0.66
CA ASN A 225 0.70 15.97 -1.38
C ASN A 225 1.60 16.84 -0.49
N ALA A 226 1.04 17.60 0.45
CA ALA A 226 1.80 18.44 1.36
C ALA A 226 2.79 17.66 2.22
N VAL A 227 2.56 16.36 2.41
CA VAL A 227 3.43 15.47 3.19
C VAL A 227 4.13 14.38 2.35
N GLY A 228 3.96 14.42 1.02
CA GLY A 228 4.62 13.50 0.09
C GLY A 228 3.93 12.15 -0.12
N ILE A 229 2.68 11.98 0.31
CA ILE A 229 1.87 10.79 -0.04
C ILE A 229 1.42 10.93 -1.50
N ARG A 230 1.67 9.90 -2.31
CA ARG A 230 1.39 9.89 -3.76
C ARG A 230 0.46 8.77 -4.21
N LEU A 231 0.12 7.84 -3.32
CA LEU A 231 -0.78 6.74 -3.60
C LEU A 231 -1.80 6.55 -2.45
N ALA A 232 -3.07 6.69 -2.76
CA ALA A 232 -4.18 6.35 -1.89
C ALA A 232 -4.59 4.89 -2.13
N LEU A 233 -4.50 4.03 -1.11
CA LEU A 233 -4.97 2.63 -1.17
C LEU A 233 -6.50 2.55 -1.02
N HIS A 234 -7.23 3.41 -1.74
CA HIS A 234 -8.67 3.65 -1.67
C HIS A 234 -9.14 4.47 -2.90
N PRO A 235 -10.45 4.56 -3.21
CA PRO A 235 -11.63 4.18 -2.42
C PRO A 235 -11.94 2.68 -2.42
N MET A 236 -12.81 2.26 -1.49
CA MET A 236 -13.53 0.99 -1.60
C MET A 236 -14.76 1.17 -2.50
N ALA A 237 -14.73 0.57 -3.68
CA ALA A 237 -15.84 0.44 -4.63
C ALA A 237 -16.68 -0.84 -4.37
N ASP A 238 -16.45 -1.52 -3.25
CA ASP A 238 -17.29 -2.64 -2.81
C ASP A 238 -18.73 -2.20 -2.54
N LEU A 239 -19.67 -3.15 -2.52
CA LEU A 239 -21.07 -2.90 -2.17
C LEU A 239 -21.40 -3.46 -0.79
N ALA A 240 -22.25 -2.79 -0.03
CA ALA A 240 -22.73 -3.24 1.27
C ALA A 240 -23.97 -4.16 1.17
N THR A 241 -23.97 -5.14 0.26
CA THR A 241 -25.12 -6.04 0.01
C THR A 241 -25.33 -7.09 1.11
N GLU A 242 -24.30 -7.39 1.89
CA GLU A 242 -24.39 -8.21 3.10
C GLU A 242 -24.18 -7.30 4.32
N PRO A 243 -25.25 -6.90 5.04
CA PRO A 243 -25.16 -5.92 6.11
C PRO A 243 -24.39 -6.42 7.33
N ARG A 244 -24.19 -7.75 7.48
CA ARG A 244 -23.33 -8.32 8.54
C ARG A 244 -21.85 -8.12 8.25
N TRP A 245 -21.46 -7.82 7.01
CA TRP A 245 -20.07 -7.62 6.64
C TRP A 245 -19.49 -6.36 7.29
N GLY A 246 -18.49 -6.57 8.15
CA GLY A 246 -17.94 -5.54 9.03
C GLY A 246 -17.21 -4.38 8.35
N ARG A 247 -17.01 -4.42 7.03
CA ARG A 247 -16.34 -3.34 6.27
C ARG A 247 -17.29 -2.46 5.47
N SER A 248 -18.61 -2.65 5.63
CA SER A 248 -19.65 -1.88 4.94
C SER A 248 -19.50 -0.36 5.08
N ASN A 249 -19.01 0.14 6.22
CA ASN A 249 -18.78 1.57 6.45
C ASN A 249 -17.72 2.21 5.51
N GLY A 250 -16.84 1.41 4.91
CA GLY A 250 -15.86 1.87 3.93
C GLY A 250 -16.42 2.06 2.52
N THR A 251 -17.62 1.55 2.25
CA THR A 251 -18.27 1.53 0.92
C THR A 251 -19.14 2.77 0.68
N PHE A 252 -19.66 2.92 -0.54
CA PHE A 252 -20.69 3.91 -0.86
C PHE A 252 -22.12 3.38 -0.80
N GLY A 253 -22.35 2.24 -0.13
CA GLY A 253 -23.69 1.65 0.05
C GLY A 253 -23.93 0.36 -0.72
N GLU A 254 -25.19 -0.07 -0.74
CA GLU A 254 -25.65 -1.30 -1.41
C GLU A 254 -26.09 -1.08 -2.88
N ASP A 255 -26.37 0.16 -3.26
CA ASP A 255 -26.82 0.53 -4.61
C ASP A 255 -25.60 0.69 -5.53
N ALA A 256 -25.53 -0.16 -6.57
CA ALA A 256 -24.34 -0.24 -7.41
C ALA A 256 -24.12 1.01 -8.26
N HIS A 257 -25.19 1.65 -8.74
CA HIS A 257 -25.08 2.84 -9.59
C HIS A 257 -24.76 4.09 -8.76
N LEU A 258 -25.33 4.22 -7.55
CA LEU A 258 -24.92 5.23 -6.59
C LEU A 258 -23.44 5.05 -6.23
N SER A 259 -23.01 3.82 -5.94
CA SER A 259 -21.62 3.54 -5.63
C SER A 259 -20.68 3.85 -6.79
N ALA A 260 -21.09 3.58 -8.04
CA ALA A 260 -20.34 3.93 -9.24
C ALA A 260 -20.14 5.45 -9.37
N ILE A 261 -21.21 6.25 -9.29
CA ILE A 261 -21.08 7.71 -9.43
C ILE A 261 -20.28 8.34 -8.28
N MET A 262 -20.36 7.78 -7.07
CA MET A 262 -19.57 8.22 -5.92
C MET A 262 -18.10 7.85 -6.07
N THR A 263 -17.82 6.63 -6.52
CA THR A 263 -16.45 6.16 -6.80
C THR A 263 -15.80 7.02 -7.89
N LYS A 264 -16.53 7.34 -8.97
CA LYS A 264 -16.05 8.23 -10.03
C LYS A 264 -15.67 9.60 -9.46
N ALA A 265 -16.56 10.23 -8.70
CA ALA A 265 -16.30 11.53 -8.09
C ALA A 265 -15.09 11.51 -7.14
N TYR A 266 -14.98 10.46 -6.33
CA TYR A 266 -13.89 10.27 -5.39
C TYR A 266 -12.55 10.16 -6.11
N VAL A 267 -12.44 9.28 -7.11
CA VAL A 267 -11.21 9.07 -7.87
C VAL A 267 -10.80 10.35 -8.60
N LEU A 268 -11.75 11.08 -9.20
CA LEU A 268 -11.47 12.35 -9.87
C LEU A 268 -11.02 13.46 -8.89
N GLY A 269 -11.46 13.43 -7.63
CA GLY A 269 -10.98 14.35 -6.60
C GLY A 269 -9.51 14.13 -6.25
N PHE A 270 -9.08 12.86 -6.15
CA PHE A 270 -7.68 12.51 -5.83
C PHE A 270 -6.74 12.61 -7.03
N GLN A 271 -7.17 12.13 -8.20
CA GLN A 271 -6.33 12.04 -9.38
C GLN A 271 -6.41 13.28 -10.28
N GLY A 272 -7.47 14.08 -10.17
CA GLY A 272 -7.85 15.00 -11.25
C GLY A 272 -8.43 14.24 -12.44
N ASP A 273 -8.62 14.95 -13.56
CA ASP A 273 -9.12 14.34 -14.81
C ASP A 273 -8.04 13.48 -15.52
N SER A 274 -6.77 13.67 -15.14
CA SER A 274 -5.61 12.86 -15.53
C SER A 274 -4.52 12.99 -14.48
N LEU A 275 -3.68 11.96 -14.32
CA LEU A 275 -2.54 12.01 -13.39
C LEU A 275 -1.51 13.07 -13.81
N ASP A 276 -1.15 13.95 -12.88
CA ASP A 276 -0.08 14.94 -13.01
C ASP A 276 0.73 15.08 -11.69
N GLN A 277 1.63 16.06 -11.62
CA GLN A 277 2.45 16.33 -10.44
C GLN A 277 1.68 16.75 -9.18
N ASN A 278 0.40 17.10 -9.31
CA ASN A 278 -0.51 17.46 -8.22
C ASN A 278 -1.45 16.30 -7.86
N SER A 279 -1.48 15.22 -8.62
CA SER A 279 -2.33 14.07 -8.33
C SER A 279 -1.82 13.24 -7.17
N VAL A 280 -2.75 12.56 -6.52
CA VAL A 280 -2.50 11.35 -5.74
C VAL A 280 -3.19 10.22 -6.49
N ALA A 281 -2.43 9.19 -6.88
CA ALA A 281 -2.99 8.03 -7.55
C ALA A 281 -3.95 7.27 -6.63
N CYS A 282 -5.07 6.77 -7.17
CA CYS A 282 -5.98 5.89 -6.43
C CYS A 282 -5.72 4.43 -6.80
N MET A 283 -5.72 3.58 -5.77
CA MET A 283 -5.87 2.14 -5.91
C MET A 283 -7.29 1.77 -5.49
N THR A 284 -8.18 1.68 -6.46
CA THR A 284 -9.58 1.33 -6.20
C THR A 284 -9.68 -0.14 -5.80
N LYS A 285 -10.46 -0.43 -4.76
CA LYS A 285 -10.52 -1.76 -4.15
C LYS A 285 -11.94 -2.16 -3.72
N HIS A 286 -12.24 -3.41 -3.45
CA HIS A 286 -11.41 -4.56 -3.77
C HIS A 286 -12.05 -5.28 -4.96
N PHE A 287 -11.35 -5.38 -6.08
CA PHE A 287 -11.93 -5.92 -7.31
C PHE A 287 -12.19 -7.43 -7.19
N SER A 288 -13.38 -7.96 -7.51
CA SER A 288 -14.55 -7.30 -8.13
C SER A 288 -15.74 -7.15 -7.16
N GLY A 289 -15.49 -6.74 -5.93
CA GLY A 289 -16.49 -6.38 -4.92
C GLY A 289 -16.49 -7.31 -3.71
N GLY A 290 -16.25 -6.76 -2.52
CA GLY A 290 -16.22 -7.47 -1.24
C GLY A 290 -17.58 -7.84 -0.66
N GLY A 291 -18.64 -7.17 -1.09
CA GLY A 291 -19.99 -7.25 -0.51
C GLY A 291 -20.63 -8.62 -0.31
N PRO A 292 -20.55 -9.58 -1.25
CA PRO A 292 -21.33 -10.82 -1.19
C PRO A 292 -20.63 -11.89 -0.32
N GLN A 293 -20.07 -11.49 0.83
CA GLN A 293 -19.46 -12.42 1.78
C GLN A 293 -20.49 -13.39 2.33
N LYS A 294 -20.18 -14.68 2.24
CA LYS A 294 -21.00 -15.70 2.88
C LYS A 294 -21.06 -15.44 4.38
N ASP A 295 -22.28 -15.41 4.92
CA ASP A 295 -22.56 -15.15 6.33
C ASP A 295 -22.09 -13.79 6.88
N GLY A 296 -21.59 -12.88 6.01
CA GLY A 296 -21.01 -11.61 6.41
C GLY A 296 -19.59 -11.70 6.96
N GLU A 297 -18.95 -12.86 6.87
CA GLU A 297 -17.62 -13.07 7.43
C GLU A 297 -16.51 -12.52 6.52
N ASP A 298 -15.52 -11.87 7.12
CA ASP A 298 -14.49 -11.20 6.34
C ASP A 298 -13.40 -12.16 5.83
N ALA A 299 -13.07 -12.08 4.54
CA ALA A 299 -12.08 -12.91 3.87
C ALA A 299 -10.61 -12.70 4.33
N HIS A 300 -10.35 -11.76 5.26
CA HIS A 300 -9.09 -11.78 6.01
C HIS A 300 -8.92 -13.05 6.84
N PHE A 301 -10.02 -13.73 7.16
CA PHE A 301 -10.05 -14.91 8.02
C PHE A 301 -10.45 -16.18 7.23
N PRO A 302 -9.95 -17.37 7.64
CA PRO A 302 -10.23 -18.63 6.93
C PRO A 302 -11.73 -18.97 6.83
N TYR A 303 -12.54 -18.54 7.79
CA TYR A 303 -13.98 -18.81 7.81
C TYR A 303 -14.80 -17.86 6.92
N GLY A 304 -14.22 -16.75 6.44
CA GLY A 304 -14.86 -15.77 5.56
C GLY A 304 -14.38 -15.82 4.12
N LYS A 305 -13.73 -16.91 3.69
CA LYS A 305 -13.08 -16.98 2.38
C LYS A 305 -14.03 -17.10 1.18
N GLU A 306 -15.31 -17.34 1.39
CA GLU A 306 -16.30 -17.63 0.33
C GLU A 306 -17.16 -16.41 0.01
N GLN A 307 -17.27 -16.04 -1.27
CA GLN A 307 -18.26 -15.09 -1.77
C GLN A 307 -19.29 -15.77 -2.68
N VAL A 308 -20.59 -15.62 -2.37
CA VAL A 308 -21.65 -16.57 -2.82
C VAL A 308 -22.75 -15.96 -3.73
N TYR A 309 -22.62 -14.71 -4.15
CA TYR A 309 -23.46 -14.02 -5.16
C TYR A 309 -24.94 -14.47 -5.27
N PRO A 310 -25.76 -14.27 -4.22
CA PRO A 310 -27.18 -14.63 -4.26
C PRO A 310 -27.92 -13.96 -5.44
N GLY A 311 -28.70 -14.75 -6.18
CA GLY A 311 -29.41 -14.26 -7.37
C GLY A 311 -28.54 -14.10 -8.62
N ASN A 312 -27.33 -14.71 -8.63
CA ASN A 312 -26.39 -14.62 -9.75
C ASN A 312 -25.98 -13.17 -10.06
N ASN A 313 -25.74 -12.39 -9.01
CA ASN A 313 -25.55 -10.94 -9.08
C ASN A 313 -24.07 -10.51 -9.21
N PHE A 314 -23.18 -11.35 -9.74
CA PHE A 314 -21.76 -11.02 -9.90
C PHE A 314 -21.54 -9.70 -10.64
N ASP A 315 -22.21 -9.53 -11.79
CA ASP A 315 -22.11 -8.31 -12.61
C ASP A 315 -22.54 -7.04 -11.85
N TYR A 316 -23.49 -7.17 -10.92
CA TYR A 316 -23.93 -6.04 -10.09
C TYR A 316 -22.79 -5.51 -9.20
N HIS A 317 -21.90 -6.39 -8.73
CA HIS A 317 -20.72 -6.01 -7.95
C HIS A 317 -19.57 -5.43 -8.80
N VAL A 318 -19.62 -5.62 -10.12
CA VAL A 318 -18.65 -5.07 -11.08
C VAL A 318 -18.99 -3.64 -11.52
N ILE A 319 -20.26 -3.22 -11.40
CA ILE A 319 -20.76 -1.89 -11.80
C ILE A 319 -19.94 -0.73 -11.20
N PRO A 320 -19.60 -0.68 -9.89
CA PRO A 320 -18.83 0.43 -9.33
C PRO A 320 -17.45 0.61 -9.96
N PHE A 321 -16.86 -0.47 -10.48
CA PHE A 321 -15.59 -0.43 -11.19
C PHE A 321 -15.78 0.04 -12.63
N THR A 322 -16.73 -0.54 -13.35
CA THR A 322 -16.94 -0.29 -14.78
C THR A 322 -17.58 1.06 -15.08
N GLU A 323 -18.60 1.46 -14.33
CA GLU A 323 -19.29 2.74 -14.49
C GLU A 323 -18.69 3.86 -13.62
N GLY A 324 -17.78 3.51 -12.70
CA GLY A 324 -17.18 4.43 -11.74
C GLY A 324 -15.67 4.57 -11.89
N ALA A 325 -14.92 3.59 -11.38
CA ALA A 325 -13.47 3.66 -11.25
C ALA A 325 -12.72 3.75 -12.59
N PHE A 326 -13.12 2.95 -13.59
CA PHE A 326 -12.49 2.93 -14.92
C PHE A 326 -12.87 4.16 -15.73
N GLU A 327 -14.11 4.63 -15.60
CA GLU A 327 -14.59 5.89 -16.13
C GLU A 327 -13.86 7.13 -15.55
N ALA A 328 -13.23 6.98 -14.38
CA ALA A 328 -12.36 7.98 -13.76
C ALA A 328 -10.86 7.75 -14.02
N ASN A 329 -10.51 6.76 -14.86
CA ASN A 329 -9.14 6.33 -15.12
C ASN A 329 -8.34 6.04 -13.83
N THR A 330 -8.93 5.28 -12.90
CA THR A 330 -8.23 4.89 -11.66
C THR A 330 -6.85 4.28 -11.97
N ALA A 331 -5.83 4.71 -11.25
CA ALA A 331 -4.44 4.35 -11.55
C ALA A 331 -4.15 2.88 -11.27
N GLN A 332 -4.72 2.34 -10.20
CA GLN A 332 -4.47 0.97 -9.74
C GLN A 332 -5.75 0.27 -9.29
N ILE A 333 -5.72 -1.05 -9.33
CA ILE A 333 -6.76 -1.93 -8.81
C ILE A 333 -6.15 -2.91 -7.80
N MET A 334 -6.85 -3.10 -6.69
CA MET A 334 -6.53 -4.14 -5.73
C MET A 334 -7.58 -5.26 -5.77
N PRO A 335 -7.23 -6.50 -6.14
CA PRO A 335 -8.15 -7.63 -6.07
C PRO A 335 -8.51 -8.00 -4.63
N TYR A 336 -9.71 -8.54 -4.41
CA TYR A 336 -10.16 -8.93 -3.08
C TYR A 336 -9.57 -10.27 -2.60
N TYR A 337 -9.72 -10.53 -1.31
CA TYR A 337 -9.23 -11.76 -0.66
C TYR A 337 -10.03 -13.01 -1.01
N GLY A 338 -11.35 -12.88 -1.19
CA GLY A 338 -12.28 -14.01 -1.23
C GLY A 338 -12.18 -14.88 -2.49
N ILE A 339 -12.83 -16.04 -2.45
CA ILE A 339 -13.06 -16.93 -3.59
C ILE A 339 -14.42 -16.58 -4.21
N PRO A 340 -14.50 -16.25 -5.51
CA PRO A 340 -15.76 -16.00 -6.20
C PRO A 340 -16.48 -17.31 -6.55
N VAL A 341 -17.22 -17.86 -5.59
CA VAL A 341 -17.77 -19.22 -5.67
C VAL A 341 -18.71 -19.38 -6.86
N GLY A 342 -18.40 -20.34 -7.72
CA GLY A 342 -19.20 -20.69 -8.89
C GLY A 342 -19.17 -19.66 -10.04
N GLN A 343 -18.30 -18.65 -9.96
CA GLN A 343 -18.22 -17.59 -10.99
C GLN A 343 -17.09 -17.82 -12.02
N THR A 344 -16.15 -18.71 -11.72
CA THR A 344 -14.93 -18.91 -12.53
C THR A 344 -14.64 -20.39 -12.73
N SER A 345 -13.67 -20.72 -13.58
CA SER A 345 -13.25 -22.09 -13.84
C SER A 345 -12.44 -22.73 -12.70
N GLU A 346 -11.95 -21.94 -11.74
CA GLU A 346 -11.12 -22.41 -10.63
C GLU A 346 -11.51 -21.71 -9.31
N GLU A 347 -11.80 -22.50 -8.27
CA GLU A 347 -12.18 -22.02 -6.93
C GLU A 347 -10.97 -21.52 -6.12
N VAL A 348 -10.37 -20.42 -6.58
CA VAL A 348 -9.24 -19.73 -5.95
C VAL A 348 -9.51 -18.25 -5.77
N ALA A 349 -8.87 -17.65 -4.78
CA ALA A 349 -9.04 -16.23 -4.48
C ALA A 349 -8.69 -15.31 -5.66
N PHE A 350 -9.31 -14.13 -5.73
CA PHE A 350 -9.19 -13.22 -6.89
C PHE A 350 -7.76 -12.94 -7.33
N ALA A 351 -6.84 -12.71 -6.39
CA ALA A 351 -5.44 -12.44 -6.70
C ALA A 351 -4.72 -13.60 -7.43
N PHE A 352 -5.26 -14.82 -7.36
CA PHE A 352 -4.75 -16.01 -8.06
C PHE A 352 -5.63 -16.43 -9.25
N ASN A 353 -6.75 -15.74 -9.49
CA ASN A 353 -7.78 -16.18 -10.41
C ASN A 353 -7.59 -15.55 -11.79
N LYS A 354 -7.15 -16.36 -12.75
CA LYS A 354 -6.85 -15.89 -14.12
C LYS A 354 -8.09 -15.44 -14.88
N ASP A 355 -9.25 -16.04 -14.63
CA ASP A 355 -10.50 -15.63 -15.29
C ASP A 355 -10.90 -14.21 -14.86
N ILE A 356 -10.63 -13.84 -13.60
CA ILE A 356 -10.92 -12.49 -13.10
C ILE A 356 -9.84 -11.48 -13.51
N ILE A 357 -8.56 -11.80 -13.31
CA ILE A 357 -7.49 -10.82 -13.56
C ILE A 357 -7.20 -10.71 -15.06
N GLN A 358 -6.78 -11.79 -15.72
CA GLN A 358 -6.52 -11.75 -17.16
C GLN A 358 -7.84 -11.63 -17.95
N GLY A 359 -8.79 -12.55 -17.74
CA GLY A 359 -9.98 -12.65 -18.59
C GLY A 359 -10.93 -11.45 -18.47
N LEU A 360 -11.33 -11.10 -17.25
CA LEU A 360 -12.26 -10.00 -17.00
C LEU A 360 -11.54 -8.65 -17.01
N LEU A 361 -10.58 -8.43 -16.11
CA LEU A 361 -9.99 -7.10 -15.90
C LEU A 361 -9.11 -6.64 -17.08
N ARG A 362 -8.20 -7.49 -17.57
CA ARG A 362 -7.30 -7.13 -18.68
C ARG A 362 -7.97 -7.28 -20.05
N ASP A 363 -8.51 -8.44 -20.37
CA ASP A 363 -8.97 -8.74 -21.74
C ASP A 363 -10.34 -8.11 -22.04
N SER A 364 -11.31 -8.27 -21.12
CA SER A 364 -12.68 -7.80 -21.36
C SER A 364 -12.87 -6.32 -21.04
N LEU A 365 -12.32 -5.85 -19.91
CA LEU A 365 -12.48 -4.48 -19.42
C LEU A 365 -11.31 -3.55 -19.83
N ASN A 366 -10.27 -4.10 -20.46
CA ASN A 366 -9.13 -3.34 -20.99
C ASN A 366 -8.43 -2.44 -19.95
N PHE A 367 -8.38 -2.85 -18.68
CA PHE A 367 -7.70 -2.07 -17.65
C PHE A 367 -6.17 -2.11 -17.84
N GLN A 368 -5.59 -0.94 -18.10
CA GLN A 368 -4.15 -0.78 -18.36
C GLN A 368 -3.32 -0.35 -17.14
N GLY A 369 -3.96 -0.10 -16.00
CA GLY A 369 -3.29 0.35 -14.78
C GLY A 369 -2.56 -0.77 -14.03
N VAL A 370 -2.06 -0.45 -12.84
CA VAL A 370 -1.35 -1.41 -11.97
C VAL A 370 -2.35 -2.30 -11.24
N VAL A 371 -2.09 -3.61 -11.19
CA VAL A 371 -2.82 -4.54 -10.32
C VAL A 371 -1.91 -4.87 -9.14
N CYS A 372 -2.37 -4.57 -7.93
CA CYS A 372 -1.63 -4.79 -6.70
C CYS A 372 -2.42 -5.72 -5.78
N THR A 373 -1.84 -6.81 -5.30
CA THR A 373 -2.52 -7.67 -4.34
C THR A 373 -2.80 -6.93 -3.03
N ASP A 374 -3.84 -7.34 -2.31
CA ASP A 374 -4.03 -6.92 -0.92
C ASP A 374 -2.94 -7.54 0.00
N TRP A 375 -2.94 -7.15 1.28
CA TRP A 375 -1.93 -7.50 2.25
C TRP A 375 -1.87 -9.00 2.55
N ASN A 376 -0.67 -9.57 2.62
CA ASN A 376 -0.46 -10.93 3.14
C ASN A 376 -1.21 -12.02 2.32
N ILE A 377 -1.29 -11.87 1.00
CA ILE A 377 -1.86 -12.87 0.08
C ILE A 377 -0.92 -14.08 -0.09
N ILE A 378 0.38 -13.83 -0.28
CA ILE A 378 1.35 -14.86 -0.68
C ILE A 378 1.90 -15.67 0.50
N SER A 379 2.50 -14.98 1.46
CA SER A 379 3.42 -15.56 2.43
C SER A 379 2.89 -15.39 3.83
N LYS A 380 3.05 -16.41 4.67
CA LYS A 380 2.92 -16.25 6.12
C LYS A 380 3.71 -15.03 6.58
N SER A 381 3.08 -14.20 7.40
CA SER A 381 3.73 -13.10 8.09
C SER A 381 3.64 -13.30 9.60
N ARG A 382 4.20 -12.35 10.35
CA ARG A 382 4.03 -12.33 11.81
C ARG A 382 2.58 -12.02 12.22
N MET A 383 1.72 -11.61 11.28
CA MET A 383 0.27 -11.40 11.44
C MET A 383 -0.57 -12.63 11.04
N GLY A 384 0.06 -13.80 10.87
CA GLY A 384 -0.61 -15.07 10.58
C GLY A 384 -0.32 -15.62 9.20
N GLU A 385 -1.03 -16.69 8.84
CA GLU A 385 -0.91 -17.35 7.54
C GLU A 385 -1.29 -16.41 6.38
N GLY A 386 -0.79 -16.74 5.19
CA GLY A 386 -1.18 -16.05 3.97
C GLY A 386 -2.65 -16.30 3.65
N ARG A 387 -3.35 -15.29 3.13
CA ARG A 387 -4.75 -15.36 2.66
C ARG A 387 -4.79 -16.02 1.28
N ALA A 388 -4.19 -17.21 1.22
CA ALA A 388 -3.92 -17.95 -0.01
C ALA A 388 -5.09 -18.89 -0.36
N TRP A 389 -6.32 -18.39 -0.32
CA TRP A 389 -7.51 -19.24 -0.38
C TRP A 389 -7.62 -20.01 -1.70
N GLY A 390 -7.83 -21.33 -1.60
CA GLY A 390 -7.85 -22.26 -2.73
C GLY A 390 -6.45 -22.75 -3.15
N VAL A 391 -5.38 -22.11 -2.68
CA VAL A 391 -3.98 -22.46 -2.99
C VAL A 391 -3.09 -22.56 -1.75
N GLU A 392 -3.69 -22.87 -0.61
CA GLU A 392 -3.00 -23.00 0.67
C GLU A 392 -1.93 -24.10 0.64
N HIS A 393 -2.12 -25.12 -0.21
CA HIS A 393 -1.18 -26.22 -0.42
C HIS A 393 0.08 -25.83 -1.22
N LEU A 394 0.07 -24.70 -1.94
CA LEU A 394 1.22 -24.24 -2.70
C LEU A 394 2.29 -23.60 -1.81
N SER A 395 3.55 -23.75 -2.19
CA SER A 395 4.64 -22.99 -1.55
C SER A 395 4.55 -21.50 -1.88
N PRO A 396 5.13 -20.59 -1.07
CA PRO A 396 5.14 -19.15 -1.37
C PRO A 396 5.68 -18.82 -2.77
N LYS A 397 6.71 -19.54 -3.24
CA LYS A 397 7.26 -19.35 -4.59
C LYS A 397 6.24 -19.70 -5.68
N LEU A 398 5.48 -20.77 -5.51
CA LEU A 398 4.45 -21.18 -6.47
C LEU A 398 3.24 -20.23 -6.43
N ARG A 399 2.92 -19.68 -5.25
CA ARG A 399 1.88 -18.63 -5.11
C ARG A 399 2.27 -17.37 -5.86
N ILE A 400 3.52 -16.90 -5.75
CA ILE A 400 4.03 -15.75 -6.53
C ILE A 400 3.91 -16.05 -8.02
N LYS A 401 4.32 -17.25 -8.46
CA LYS A 401 4.19 -17.62 -9.87
C LYS A 401 2.73 -17.55 -10.32
N LYS A 402 1.80 -18.10 -9.54
CA LYS A 402 0.38 -18.13 -9.88
C LYS A 402 -0.23 -16.72 -9.94
N THR A 403 0.12 -15.81 -9.02
CA THR A 403 -0.35 -14.41 -9.13
C THR A 403 0.17 -13.74 -10.39
N LEU A 404 1.47 -13.91 -10.71
CA LEU A 404 2.05 -13.33 -11.93
C LEU A 404 1.46 -13.94 -13.22
N ASP A 405 1.13 -15.23 -13.22
CA ASP A 405 0.49 -15.90 -14.36
C ASP A 405 -0.99 -15.48 -14.52
N ALA A 406 -1.63 -14.99 -13.45
CA ALA A 406 -3.01 -14.51 -13.47
C ALA A 406 -3.14 -13.09 -14.07
N GLY A 407 -2.10 -12.26 -13.94
CA GLY A 407 -2.00 -10.89 -14.49
C GLY A 407 -1.74 -9.85 -13.42
#